data_AF-A0A5B1QI50-F1
#
_entry.id   AF-A0A5B1QI50-F1
#
_cell.length_a   1.000
_cell.length_b   1.000
_cell.length_c   1.000
_cell.angle_alpha   90.00
_cell.angle_beta   90.00
_cell.angle_gamma   90.00
#
_symmetry.space_group_name_H-M   'P 1'
#
loop_
_entity.id
_entity.type
_entity.pdbx_description
1 polymer ?
#
loop_
_entity_poly.entity_id
_entity_poly.type
_entity_poly.pdbx_seq_one_letter_code
_entity_poly.pdbx_strand_id
1 'polypeptide(L)'
;MSFLARNTRAVARTATRSRFYSIVVDAPPAEWVAKREAIKHHAAGTTDLWRRISLYVCIPGAFVVAAWVRNVEAEHAEHTEHAKKANGGELPAIPDYEYLNRRVKPFPWGQNSLFFNPHVNKNMSEE
;
A
#
# COMPACT_ATOMS: atom_id res chain seq x y z
N MET A 1 66.38 -61.99 25.12
CA MET A 1 65.37 -61.80 24.06
C MET A 1 64.09 -61.29 24.70
N SER A 2 63.94 -59.98 24.87
CA SER A 2 62.73 -59.36 25.41
C SER A 2 62.33 -58.24 24.46
N PHE A 3 61.44 -58.54 23.53
CA PHE A 3 60.94 -57.57 22.55
C PHE A 3 59.71 -56.87 23.10
N LEU A 4 59.75 -55.54 23.02
CA LEU A 4 58.63 -54.64 23.23
C LEU A 4 57.42 -55.03 22.36
N ALA A 5 56.22 -54.91 22.91
CA ALA A 5 55.03 -54.67 22.09
C ALA A 5 54.14 -53.62 22.76
N ARG A 6 54.16 -52.42 22.17
CA ARG A 6 53.33 -51.26 22.53
C ARG A 6 51.87 -51.49 22.14
N ASN A 7 50.98 -50.99 23.00
CA ASN A 7 49.57 -50.70 22.74
C ASN A 7 49.30 -50.13 21.34
N THR A 8 48.20 -50.56 20.70
CA THR A 8 47.21 -49.65 20.10
C THR A 8 45.84 -50.35 20.00
N ARG A 9 44.85 -49.85 20.76
CA ARG A 9 43.44 -50.18 20.56
C ARG A 9 42.93 -49.41 19.34
N ALA A 10 42.50 -50.12 18.30
CA ALA A 10 41.88 -49.51 17.13
C ALA A 10 40.46 -49.05 17.48
N VAL A 11 40.23 -47.73 17.51
CA VAL A 11 38.87 -47.16 17.53
C VAL A 11 38.34 -47.26 16.10
N ALA A 12 37.49 -48.24 15.85
CA ALA A 12 36.72 -48.31 14.61
C ALA A 12 35.73 -47.14 14.59
N ARG A 13 36.04 -46.10 13.82
CA ARG A 13 35.10 -45.01 13.54
C ARG A 13 33.99 -45.58 12.66
N THR A 14 32.81 -45.80 13.22
CA THR A 14 31.60 -46.09 12.45
C THR A 14 31.39 -44.97 11.45
N ALA A 15 31.61 -45.25 10.17
CA ALA A 15 31.30 -44.30 9.11
C ALA A 15 29.79 -44.10 9.08
N THR A 16 29.32 -42.93 9.49
CA THR A 16 27.94 -42.50 9.29
C THR A 16 27.72 -42.45 7.78
N ARG A 17 27.05 -43.46 7.21
CA ARG A 17 26.59 -43.45 5.83
C ARG A 17 25.59 -42.30 5.70
N SER A 18 26.07 -41.13 5.29
CA SER A 18 25.22 -40.05 4.79
C SER A 18 24.40 -40.62 3.65
N ARG A 19 23.11 -40.88 3.90
CA ARG A 19 22.17 -41.17 2.82
C ARG A 19 21.94 -39.85 2.09
N PHE A 20 22.63 -39.66 0.97
CA PHE A 20 22.26 -38.65 0.00
C PHE A 20 20.90 -39.05 -0.58
N TYR A 21 19.81 -38.57 0.01
CA TYR A 21 18.55 -38.45 -0.72
C TYR A 21 18.73 -37.30 -1.70
N SER A 22 19.35 -37.56 -2.85
CA SER A 22 19.22 -36.67 -4.00
C SER A 22 17.76 -36.75 -4.43
N ILE A 23 16.99 -35.72 -4.16
CA ILE A 23 15.73 -35.53 -4.87
C ILE A 23 16.14 -35.33 -6.33
N VAL A 24 15.88 -36.33 -7.18
CA VAL A 24 16.03 -36.16 -8.62
C VAL A 24 14.85 -35.29 -9.02
N VAL A 25 15.09 -33.98 -9.13
CA VAL A 25 14.13 -33.10 -9.80
C VAL A 25 14.29 -33.43 -11.27
N ASP A 26 13.36 -34.22 -11.81
CA ASP A 26 13.33 -34.48 -13.25
C ASP A 26 13.33 -33.15 -14.01
N ALA A 27 14.10 -33.10 -15.10
CA ALA A 27 14.12 -31.92 -15.95
C ALA A 27 12.67 -31.61 -16.37
N PRO A 28 12.22 -30.34 -16.25
CA PRO A 28 10.85 -30.01 -16.55
C PRO A 28 10.52 -30.41 -18.00
N PRO A 29 9.30 -30.94 -18.26
CA PRO A 29 8.91 -31.35 -19.61
C PRO A 29 9.15 -30.21 -20.61
N ALA A 30 9.64 -30.53 -21.81
CA ALA A 30 9.94 -29.53 -22.84
C ALA A 30 8.75 -28.60 -23.13
N GLU A 31 7.53 -29.13 -23.06
CA GLU A 31 6.29 -28.36 -23.17
C GLU A 31 6.15 -27.29 -22.07
N TRP A 32 6.52 -27.61 -20.82
CA TRP A 32 6.47 -26.67 -19.71
C TRP A 32 7.47 -25.53 -19.90
N VAL A 33 8.69 -25.84 -20.36
CA VAL A 33 9.71 -24.82 -20.67
C VAL A 33 9.22 -23.90 -21.79
N ALA A 34 8.70 -24.47 -22.88
CA ALA A 34 8.16 -23.71 -24.00
C ALA A 34 6.98 -22.80 -23.59
N LYS A 35 6.04 -23.30 -22.78
CA LYS A 35 4.94 -22.48 -22.24
C LYS A 35 5.45 -21.33 -21.38
N ARG A 36 6.46 -21.57 -20.55
CA ARG A 36 7.04 -20.53 -19.68
C ARG A 36 7.74 -19.45 -20.49
N GLU A 37 8.43 -19.80 -21.57
CA GLU A 37 9.02 -18.84 -22.52
C GLU A 37 7.95 -18.04 -23.25
N ALA A 38 6.89 -18.69 -23.74
CA ALA A 38 5.77 -18.02 -24.38
C ALA A 38 5.09 -17.00 -23.44
N ILE A 39 4.88 -17.37 -22.16
CA ILE A 39 4.32 -16.46 -21.15
C ILE A 39 5.27 -15.27 -20.91
N LYS A 40 6.58 -15.51 -20.80
CA LYS A 40 7.55 -14.42 -20.61
C LYS A 40 7.53 -13.45 -21.79
N HIS A 41 7.49 -13.96 -23.03
CA HIS A 41 7.42 -13.14 -24.23
C HIS A 41 6.12 -12.31 -24.26
N HIS A 42 4.98 -12.95 -24.00
CA HIS A 42 3.70 -12.26 -23.92
C HIS A 42 3.70 -11.18 -22.82
N ALA A 43 4.20 -11.50 -21.63
CA ALA A 43 4.29 -10.58 -20.50
C ALA A 43 5.18 -9.35 -20.80
N ALA A 44 6.27 -9.53 -21.54
CA ALA A 44 7.11 -8.42 -21.97
C ALA A 44 6.32 -7.46 -22.88
N GLY A 45 5.57 -8.01 -23.85
CA GLY A 45 4.72 -7.21 -24.75
C GLY A 45 3.59 -6.48 -24.02
N THR A 46 2.87 -7.16 -23.12
CA THR A 46 1.78 -6.53 -22.36
C THR A 46 2.30 -5.48 -21.39
N THR A 47 3.45 -5.70 -20.76
CA THR A 47 4.07 -4.72 -19.87
C THR A 47 4.47 -3.45 -20.61
N ASP A 48 5.04 -3.57 -21.81
CA ASP A 48 5.38 -2.39 -22.63
C ASP A 48 4.12 -1.62 -23.07
N LEU A 49 3.06 -2.34 -23.46
CA LEU A 49 1.77 -1.73 -23.80
C LEU A 49 1.21 -0.92 -22.61
N TRP A 50 1.12 -1.53 -21.43
CA TRP A 50 0.60 -0.85 -20.23
C TRP A 50 1.47 0.31 -19.79
N ARG A 51 2.80 0.20 -19.91
CA ARG A 51 3.70 1.32 -19.67
C ARG A 51 3.37 2.50 -20.58
N ARG A 52 3.14 2.26 -21.87
CA ARG A 52 2.78 3.31 -22.82
C ARG A 52 1.42 3.93 -22.50
N ILE A 53 0.41 3.13 -22.17
CA ILE A 53 -0.91 3.63 -21.79
C ILE A 53 -0.79 4.54 -20.55
N SER A 54 -0.09 4.09 -19.51
CA SER A 54 0.11 4.86 -18.30
C SER A 54 0.81 6.20 -18.58
N LEU A 55 1.87 6.19 -19.40
CA LEU A 55 2.66 7.40 -19.67
C LEU A 55 1.98 8.36 -20.67
N TYR A 56 1.32 7.84 -21.70
CA TYR A 56 0.81 8.66 -22.80
C TYR A 56 -0.69 8.94 -22.71
N VAL A 57 -1.42 8.23 -21.86
CA VAL A 57 -2.86 8.46 -21.65
C VAL A 57 -3.13 8.90 -20.22
N CYS A 58 -2.73 8.12 -19.23
CA CYS A 58 -3.09 8.41 -17.84
C CYS A 58 -2.41 9.67 -17.31
N ILE A 59 -1.11 9.88 -17.58
CA ILE A 59 -0.40 11.09 -17.13
C ILE A 59 -0.99 12.36 -17.79
N PRO A 60 -1.13 12.46 -19.12
CA PRO A 60 -1.80 13.61 -19.74
C PRO A 60 -3.23 13.82 -19.25
N GLY A 61 -4.01 12.74 -19.10
CA GLY A 61 -5.36 12.81 -18.55
C GLY A 61 -5.39 13.37 -17.13
N ALA A 62 -4.47 12.95 -16.27
CA ALA A 62 -4.34 13.46 -14.91
C ALA A 62 -4.01 14.96 -14.90
N PHE A 63 -3.17 15.46 -15.82
CA PHE A 63 -2.87 16.89 -15.92
C PHE A 63 -4.10 17.72 -16.32
N VAL A 64 -4.90 17.23 -17.27
CA VAL A 64 -6.15 17.91 -17.67
C VAL A 64 -7.12 17.98 -16.49
N VAL A 65 -7.31 16.87 -15.78
CA VAL A 65 -8.18 16.84 -14.59
C VAL A 65 -7.64 17.74 -13.49
N ALA A 66 -6.32 17.73 -13.23
CA ALA A 66 -5.71 18.59 -12.22
C ALA A 66 -5.90 20.08 -12.53
N ALA A 67 -5.79 20.48 -13.79
CA ALA A 67 -6.08 21.86 -14.21
C ALA A 67 -7.54 22.24 -14.01
N TRP A 68 -8.47 21.33 -14.33
CA TRP A 68 -9.90 21.56 -14.10
C TRP A 68 -10.24 21.65 -12.60
N VAL A 69 -9.74 20.73 -11.78
CA VAL A 69 -9.94 20.73 -10.32
C VAL A 69 -9.37 21.99 -9.68
N ARG A 70 -8.23 22.51 -10.16
CA ARG A 70 -7.68 23.80 -9.71
C ARG A 70 -8.66 24.95 -9.89
N ASN A 71 -9.38 25.00 -11.01
CA ASN A 71 -10.36 26.06 -11.25
C ASN A 71 -11.59 25.90 -10.34
N VAL A 72 -12.10 24.68 -10.22
CA VAL A 72 -13.23 24.38 -9.32
C VAL A 72 -12.88 24.72 -7.88
N GLU A 73 -11.67 24.40 -7.42
CA GLU A 73 -11.20 24.74 -6.07
C GLU A 73 -11.11 26.27 -5.86
N ALA A 74 -10.68 27.02 -6.88
CA ALA A 74 -10.69 28.48 -6.82
C ALA A 74 -12.11 29.04 -6.68
N GLU A 75 -13.08 28.50 -7.43
CA GLU A 75 -14.51 28.85 -7.29
C GLU A 75 -15.04 28.52 -5.89
N HIS A 76 -14.63 27.39 -5.30
CA HIS A 76 -15.00 27.04 -3.91
C HIS A 76 -14.43 28.05 -2.91
N ALA A 77 -13.17 28.45 -3.07
CA ALA A 77 -12.56 29.47 -2.23
C ALA A 77 -13.30 30.80 -2.33
N GLU A 78 -13.64 31.23 -3.55
CA GLU A 78 -14.41 32.46 -3.79
C GLU A 78 -15.79 32.40 -3.15
N HIS A 79 -16.55 31.31 -3.33
CA HIS A 79 -17.86 31.13 -2.68
C HIS A 79 -17.77 31.22 -1.16
N THR A 80 -16.72 30.66 -0.57
CA THR A 80 -16.47 30.71 0.87
C THR A 80 -16.25 32.16 1.32
N GLU A 81 -15.46 32.94 0.58
CA GLU A 81 -15.23 34.36 0.87
C GLU A 81 -16.48 35.22 0.64
N HIS A 82 -17.29 34.91 -0.37
CA HIS A 82 -18.59 35.57 -0.58
C HIS A 82 -19.55 35.33 0.59
N ALA A 83 -19.60 34.10 1.11
CA ALA A 83 -20.40 33.77 2.29
C ALA A 83 -19.91 34.54 3.53
N LYS A 84 -18.59 34.67 3.73
CA LYS A 84 -18.04 35.49 4.83
C LYS A 84 -18.43 36.96 4.70
N LYS A 85 -18.26 37.54 3.51
CA LYS A 85 -18.63 38.94 3.23
C LYS A 85 -20.10 39.22 3.48
N ALA A 86 -20.99 38.30 3.09
CA ALA A 86 -22.43 38.44 3.32
C ALA A 86 -22.81 38.36 4.81
N ASN A 87 -21.99 37.71 5.63
CA ASN A 87 -22.21 37.51 7.07
C ASN A 87 -21.29 38.38 7.94
N GLY A 88 -20.88 39.56 7.45
CA GLY A 88 -20.13 40.53 8.26
C GLY A 88 -18.64 40.22 8.45
N GLY A 89 -18.06 39.35 7.62
CA GLY A 89 -16.65 38.97 7.66
C GLY A 89 -16.39 37.61 8.31
N GLU A 90 -17.42 36.98 8.88
CA GLU A 90 -17.34 35.66 9.50
C GLU A 90 -18.16 34.63 8.72
N LEU A 91 -17.82 33.35 8.85
CA LEU A 91 -18.62 32.29 8.24
C LEU A 91 -19.99 32.21 8.92
N PRO A 92 -21.06 31.87 8.19
CA PRO A 92 -22.37 31.68 8.79
C PRO A 92 -22.29 30.61 9.88
N ALA A 93 -23.04 30.82 10.96
CA ALA A 93 -23.13 29.82 12.03
C ALA A 93 -23.61 28.49 11.45
N ILE A 94 -22.95 27.40 11.84
CA ILE A 94 -23.28 26.05 11.37
C ILE A 94 -24.67 25.69 11.89
N PRO A 95 -25.62 25.28 11.04
CA PRO A 95 -26.97 24.94 11.47
C PRO A 95 -26.98 23.85 12.54
N ASP A 96 -27.72 24.09 13.61
CA ASP A 96 -27.75 23.21 14.79
C ASP A 96 -28.99 22.31 14.80
N TYR A 97 -29.14 21.50 13.76
CA TYR A 97 -30.23 20.53 13.71
C TYR A 97 -29.92 19.33 14.60
N GLU A 98 -30.93 18.81 15.30
CA GLU A 98 -30.80 17.69 16.26
C GLU A 98 -30.14 16.43 15.67
N TYR A 99 -30.29 16.21 14.36
CA TYR A 99 -29.70 15.08 13.66
C TYR A 99 -28.24 15.31 13.23
N LEU A 100 -27.76 16.56 13.22
CA LEU A 100 -26.38 16.91 12.92
C LEU A 100 -25.52 16.83 14.18
N ASN A 101 -24.24 16.50 14.01
CA ASN A 101 -23.24 16.47 15.08
C ASN A 101 -23.60 15.65 16.34
N ARG A 102 -24.65 14.83 16.31
CA ARG A 102 -25.08 14.00 17.44
C ARG A 102 -23.92 13.20 18.06
N ARG A 103 -23.81 13.24 19.39
CA ARG A 103 -22.84 12.46 20.18
C ARG A 103 -23.59 11.69 21.27
N VAL A 104 -23.89 10.41 21.01
CA VAL A 104 -24.48 9.52 22.03
C VAL A 104 -23.41 9.02 23.01
N LYS A 105 -22.19 8.81 22.50
CA LYS A 105 -21.00 8.43 23.28
C LYS A 105 -19.81 9.21 22.74
N PRO A 106 -18.87 9.66 23.60
CA PRO A 106 -17.62 10.29 23.14
C PRO A 106 -16.77 9.32 22.32
N PHE A 107 -15.95 9.88 21.42
CA PHE A 107 -14.90 9.11 20.76
C PHE A 107 -13.76 8.82 21.76
N PRO A 108 -12.92 7.78 21.51
CA PRO A 108 -11.82 7.42 22.41
C PRO A 108 -10.74 8.50 22.61
N TRP A 109 -10.70 9.53 21.78
CA TRP A 109 -9.69 10.60 21.79
C TRP A 109 -10.27 12.01 22.03
N GLY A 110 -11.60 12.15 22.16
CA GLY A 110 -12.27 13.45 22.32
C GLY A 110 -13.68 13.50 21.74
N GLN A 111 -14.30 14.68 21.73
CA GLN A 111 -15.66 14.88 21.17
C GLN A 111 -15.68 15.09 19.65
N ASN A 112 -14.56 15.59 19.10
CA ASN A 112 -14.42 15.89 17.69
C ASN A 112 -13.96 14.66 16.88
N SER A 113 -14.34 14.61 15.61
CA SER A 113 -13.97 13.53 14.69
C SER A 113 -12.47 13.52 14.40
N LEU A 114 -11.96 12.42 13.83
CA LEU A 114 -10.54 12.26 13.52
C LEU A 114 -10.01 13.31 12.51
N PHE A 115 -10.84 13.68 11.54
CA PHE A 115 -10.55 14.69 10.52
C PHE A 115 -11.33 15.98 10.78
N PHE A 116 -11.40 16.39 12.04
CA PHE A 116 -12.03 17.66 12.41
C PHE A 116 -11.24 18.85 11.89
N ASN A 117 -11.92 19.78 11.20
CA ASN A 117 -11.35 21.04 10.77
C ASN A 117 -12.11 22.22 11.41
N PRO A 118 -11.48 23.03 12.28
CA PRO A 118 -12.14 24.12 12.99
C PRO A 118 -12.65 25.23 12.06
N HIS A 119 -12.16 25.31 10.82
CA HIS A 119 -12.63 26.32 9.86
C HIS A 119 -13.97 25.98 9.21
N VAL A 120 -14.42 24.71 9.26
CA VAL A 120 -15.62 24.25 8.55
C VAL A 120 -16.55 23.38 9.42
N ASN A 121 -16.05 22.83 10.52
CA ASN A 121 -16.82 21.96 11.40
C ASN A 121 -17.08 22.62 12.75
N LYS A 122 -18.26 22.36 13.31
CA LYS A 122 -18.66 22.83 14.64
C LYS A 122 -17.80 22.11 15.70
N ASN A 123 -17.21 22.86 16.63
CA ASN A 123 -16.47 22.27 17.73
C ASN A 123 -17.44 21.67 18.76
N MET A 124 -17.37 20.35 18.96
CA MET A 124 -18.23 19.61 19.88
C MET A 124 -17.68 19.53 21.31
N SER A 125 -16.51 20.14 21.57
CA SER A 125 -15.92 20.20 22.92
C SER A 125 -16.38 21.44 23.70
N GLU A 126 -16.99 22.41 23.01
CA GLU A 126 -17.43 23.70 23.57
C GLU A 126 -18.96 23.77 23.77
N GLU A 127 -19.66 22.66 23.49
CA GLU A 127 -21.06 22.42 23.88
C GLU A 127 -21.14 21.88 25.31
#